data_AF-A0A9D5L6U5-F1
#
_entry.id   AF-A0A9D5L6U5-F1
#
_cell.length_a   1.000
_cell.length_b   1.000
_cell.length_c   1.000
_cell.angle_alpha   90.00
_cell.angle_beta   90.00
_cell.angle_gamma   90.00
#
_symmetry.space_group_name_H-M   'P 1'
#
loop_
_entity.id
_entity.type
_entity.pdbx_description
1 polymer ?
#
loop_
_entity_poly.entity_id
_entity_poly.type
_entity_poly.pdbx_seq_one_letter_code
_entity_poly.pdbx_strand_id
1 'polypeptide(L)'
;MTALSRSYHAGRRYPAQAAIAVALTGVMFFTFLFTVAALWARCHLAWWIFPSAVLAAIVTALATVPSAMREGASLSVAAATVIVVLAATGVAYFTVDSSFDGIYYHQEIIAALCNGWNPFAPPYDIIPPYTPWAVHYAKAVEISAAAIVSCTGAIETGKAINIIAVAALAACVSTCLREQGGRLAAHSRLLTAAAIANPVVCAQLLSYYIDFYKYVYLVWALAAFIDIAARRRRGTVTLFMTLVLAMATKFNIFFEAGLWVAAAMVWWGVRGNGVALKRVTLTGVAALAVGCALTYHPYFTNWLQAGHPLYPLMGEGAEDIMTGNTPAEFLGRSRFVTFFLSLLSVNLPSVAQPIGGFTPLMPLILILSLWSLWCLRGKIPGAMLYAAVLVTVSCFFFEQAWWARYICQLWLVPVIIVIAAFRAGVAAKASRLTAWLMIAAGVSALLFTSKEMLVRGGYQQLMLHTAAAEPEVLVTGQWWGPQFERHMDEAGIHFRYVTEMPDTTGRTVLYYYEQNDPLIIISAEGADKIRKSLESLHFNYTRHEYHSAR
;
A
#
# COMPACT_ATOMS: atom_id res chain seq x y z
N MET A 1 -30.64 1.82 -27.64
CA MET A 1 -30.55 3.22 -27.16
C MET A 1 -30.98 3.44 -25.69
N THR A 2 -31.36 2.41 -24.91
CA THR A 2 -32.07 2.60 -23.61
C THR A 2 -31.28 2.27 -22.33
N ALA A 3 -30.07 1.69 -22.41
CA ALA A 3 -29.19 1.48 -21.24
C ALA A 3 -28.11 2.58 -21.10
N LEU A 4 -27.65 3.13 -22.23
CA LEU A 4 -26.64 4.20 -22.28
C LEU A 4 -27.19 5.56 -21.81
N SER A 5 -28.47 5.88 -22.09
CA SER A 5 -29.10 7.14 -21.64
C SER A 5 -29.31 7.17 -20.12
N ARG A 6 -29.65 6.04 -19.49
CA ARG A 6 -29.77 5.94 -18.01
C ARG A 6 -28.42 6.12 -17.30
N SER A 7 -27.31 5.64 -17.88
CA SER A 7 -25.96 5.82 -17.34
C SER A 7 -25.42 7.25 -17.51
N TYR A 8 -25.83 7.94 -18.59
CA TYR A 8 -25.47 9.34 -18.84
C TYR A 8 -26.04 10.29 -17.77
N HIS A 9 -27.25 10.04 -17.27
CA HIS A 9 -27.86 10.82 -16.20
C HIS A 9 -27.42 10.42 -14.78
N ALA A 10 -26.94 9.19 -14.56
CA ALA A 10 -26.58 8.71 -13.23
C ALA A 10 -25.33 9.38 -12.63
N GLY A 11 -24.38 9.82 -13.47
CA GLY A 11 -23.17 10.55 -13.03
C GLY A 11 -23.45 11.95 -12.44
N ARG A 12 -24.71 12.42 -12.46
CA ARG A 12 -25.14 13.67 -11.81
C ARG A 12 -25.66 13.47 -10.38
N ARG A 13 -25.82 12.24 -9.90
CA ARG A 13 -26.43 11.99 -8.58
C ARG A 13 -25.48 12.17 -7.39
N TYR A 14 -24.18 11.97 -7.57
CA TYR A 14 -23.19 12.03 -6.46
C TYR A 14 -21.88 12.74 -6.86
N PRO A 15 -21.92 13.97 -7.39
CA PRO A 15 -20.73 14.66 -7.89
C PRO A 15 -19.68 14.91 -6.79
N ALA A 16 -20.12 15.24 -5.57
CA ALA A 16 -19.23 15.48 -4.43
C ALA A 16 -18.49 14.20 -4.01
N GLN A 17 -19.20 13.08 -3.84
CA GLN A 17 -18.57 11.81 -3.45
C GLN A 17 -17.55 11.32 -4.48
N ALA A 18 -17.87 11.45 -5.76
CA ALA A 18 -16.95 11.13 -6.84
C ALA A 18 -15.71 12.03 -6.83
N ALA A 19 -15.90 13.33 -6.58
CA ALA A 19 -14.80 14.27 -6.45
C ALA A 19 -13.95 13.98 -5.21
N ILE A 20 -14.52 13.55 -4.09
CA ILE A 20 -13.74 13.09 -2.92
C ILE A 20 -12.83 11.92 -3.30
N ALA A 21 -13.32 10.94 -4.08
CA ALA A 21 -12.47 9.84 -4.54
C ALA A 21 -11.30 10.36 -5.41
N VAL A 22 -11.56 11.29 -6.33
CA VAL A 22 -10.51 11.92 -7.15
C VAL A 22 -9.54 12.73 -6.29
N ALA A 23 -10.04 13.45 -5.28
CA ALA A 23 -9.23 14.25 -4.38
C ALA A 23 -8.29 13.37 -3.57
N LEU A 24 -8.79 12.28 -2.96
CA LEU A 24 -7.95 11.38 -2.16
C LEU A 24 -6.90 10.64 -3.00
N THR A 25 -7.24 10.21 -4.23
CA THR A 25 -6.24 9.72 -5.19
C THR A 25 -5.24 10.82 -5.55
N GLY A 26 -5.72 12.05 -5.73
CA GLY A 26 -4.91 13.22 -6.03
C GLY A 26 -3.94 13.56 -4.90
N VAL A 27 -4.31 13.39 -3.62
CA VAL A 27 -3.41 13.65 -2.49
C VAL A 27 -2.13 12.84 -2.63
N MET A 28 -2.25 11.54 -2.95
CA MET A 28 -1.09 10.70 -3.21
C MET A 28 -0.27 11.19 -4.41
N PHE A 29 -0.94 11.42 -5.54
CA PHE A 29 -0.28 11.82 -6.78
C PHE A 29 0.45 13.17 -6.65
N PHE A 30 -0.19 14.18 -6.07
CA PHE A 30 0.40 15.51 -5.94
C PHE A 30 1.46 15.56 -4.85
N THR A 31 1.36 14.74 -3.79
CA THR A 31 2.42 14.66 -2.79
C THR A 31 3.67 14.10 -3.46
N PHE A 32 3.56 12.97 -4.17
CA PHE A 32 4.66 12.43 -4.96
C PHE A 32 5.21 13.45 -5.98
N LEU A 33 4.34 14.04 -6.79
CA LEU A 33 4.74 14.98 -7.86
C LEU A 33 5.47 16.21 -7.30
N PHE A 34 4.94 16.84 -6.26
CA PHE A 34 5.54 18.06 -5.70
C PHE A 34 6.85 17.75 -4.98
N THR A 35 6.94 16.61 -4.30
CA THR A 35 8.20 16.17 -3.69
C THR A 35 9.27 15.89 -4.75
N VAL A 36 8.95 15.15 -5.81
CA VAL A 36 9.90 14.90 -6.92
C VAL A 36 10.31 16.22 -7.58
N ALA A 37 9.38 17.14 -7.81
CA ALA A 37 9.69 18.46 -8.37
C ALA A 37 10.64 19.27 -7.46
N ALA A 38 10.45 19.22 -6.14
CA ALA A 38 11.35 19.85 -5.18
C ALA A 38 12.75 19.22 -5.20
N LEU A 39 12.83 17.89 -5.26
CA LEU A 39 14.09 17.16 -5.36
C LEU A 39 14.83 17.46 -6.67
N TRP A 40 14.12 17.56 -7.79
CA TRP A 40 14.68 18.01 -9.07
C TRP A 40 15.24 19.43 -9.00
N ALA A 41 14.53 20.32 -8.32
CA ALA A 41 14.98 21.69 -8.06
C ALA A 41 16.12 21.76 -7.02
N ARG A 42 16.58 20.62 -6.48
CA ARG A 42 17.59 20.50 -5.42
C ARG A 42 17.21 21.22 -4.13
N CYS A 43 15.92 21.33 -3.87
CA CYS A 43 15.39 21.86 -2.61
C CYS A 43 15.33 20.76 -1.55
N HIS A 44 15.59 21.13 -0.30
CA HIS A 44 15.25 20.27 0.84
C HIS A 44 13.73 20.07 0.95
N LEU A 45 13.32 18.96 1.54
CA LEU A 45 11.91 18.69 1.78
C LEU A 45 11.34 19.70 2.78
N ALA A 46 10.37 20.49 2.32
CA ALA A 46 9.75 21.53 3.11
C ALA A 46 8.35 21.10 3.60
N TRP A 47 7.98 21.54 4.79
CA TRP A 47 6.71 21.23 5.44
C TRP A 47 5.47 21.60 4.60
N TRP A 48 5.57 22.64 3.75
CA TRP A 48 4.45 23.13 2.94
C TRP A 48 4.13 22.25 1.73
N ILE A 49 4.99 21.29 1.36
CA ILE A 49 4.78 20.42 0.19
C ILE A 49 3.48 19.63 0.35
N PHE A 50 3.27 19.01 1.51
CA PHE A 50 2.11 18.15 1.75
C PHE A 50 0.77 18.93 1.78
N PRO A 51 0.63 20.04 2.54
CA PRO A 51 -0.57 20.89 2.47
C PRO A 51 -0.86 21.42 1.05
N SER A 52 0.17 21.79 0.30
CA SER A 52 0.02 22.27 -1.08
C SER A 52 -0.48 21.16 -2.01
N ALA A 53 0.02 19.93 -1.82
CA ALA A 53 -0.46 18.76 -2.56
C ALA A 53 -1.95 18.45 -2.28
N VAL A 54 -2.38 18.57 -1.01
CA VAL A 54 -3.80 18.41 -0.64
C VAL A 54 -4.67 19.46 -1.33
N LEU A 55 -4.22 20.72 -1.38
CA LEU A 55 -4.92 21.79 -2.09
C LEU A 55 -5.01 21.50 -3.61
N ALA A 56 -3.90 21.12 -4.23
CA ALA A 56 -3.86 20.77 -5.66
C ALA A 56 -4.78 19.58 -5.99
N ALA A 57 -4.87 18.61 -5.09
CA ALA A 57 -5.77 17.47 -5.20
C ALA A 57 -7.25 17.89 -5.16
N ILE A 58 -7.63 18.76 -4.22
CA ILE A 58 -8.99 19.31 -4.12
C ILE A 58 -9.35 20.12 -5.38
N VAL A 59 -8.46 21.01 -5.82
CA VAL A 59 -8.67 21.83 -7.03
C VAL A 59 -8.87 20.93 -8.26
N THR A 60 -8.03 19.90 -8.41
CA THR A 60 -8.13 18.95 -9.52
C THR A 60 -9.44 18.16 -9.47
N ALA A 61 -9.85 17.70 -8.29
CA ALA A 61 -11.12 17.02 -8.10
C ALA A 61 -12.31 17.90 -8.50
N LEU A 62 -12.33 19.16 -8.08
CA LEU A 62 -13.40 20.11 -8.44
C LEU A 62 -13.41 20.43 -9.93
N ALA A 63 -12.25 20.40 -10.61
CA ALA A 63 -12.18 20.54 -12.07
C ALA A 63 -12.86 19.37 -12.82
N THR A 64 -13.04 18.22 -12.18
CA THR A 64 -13.81 17.09 -12.74
C THR A 64 -15.32 17.20 -12.52
N VAL A 65 -15.76 18.06 -11.59
CA VAL A 65 -17.18 18.34 -11.32
C VAL A 65 -17.73 19.31 -12.37
N PRO A 66 -18.95 19.10 -12.90
CA PRO A 66 -19.61 20.05 -13.78
C PRO A 66 -19.71 21.45 -13.14
N SER A 67 -19.43 22.52 -13.88
CA SER A 67 -19.37 23.89 -13.37
C SER A 67 -20.59 24.29 -12.53
N ALA A 68 -21.79 23.96 -13.01
CA ALA A 68 -23.06 24.25 -12.33
C ALA A 68 -23.24 23.58 -10.95
N MET A 69 -22.41 22.59 -10.60
CA MET A 69 -22.49 21.86 -9.33
C MET A 69 -21.26 22.10 -8.43
N ARG A 70 -20.29 22.90 -8.88
CA ARG A 70 -19.01 23.09 -8.16
C ARG A 70 -19.20 23.81 -6.84
N GLU A 71 -20.01 24.86 -6.83
CA GLU A 71 -20.24 25.67 -5.64
C GLU A 71 -20.85 24.85 -4.49
N GLY A 72 -21.87 24.04 -4.79
CA GLY A 72 -22.49 23.15 -3.79
C GLY A 72 -21.61 21.97 -3.37
N ALA A 73 -20.63 21.57 -4.19
CA ALA A 73 -19.74 20.45 -3.89
C ALA A 73 -18.45 20.87 -3.17
N SER A 74 -17.97 22.10 -3.39
CA SER A 74 -16.63 22.57 -3.00
C SER A 74 -16.34 22.34 -1.52
N LEU A 75 -17.21 22.85 -0.64
CA LEU A 75 -17.04 22.73 0.81
C LEU A 75 -17.02 21.26 1.26
N SER A 76 -17.93 20.44 0.72
CA SER A 76 -18.01 19.02 1.09
C SER A 76 -16.77 18.23 0.64
N VAL A 77 -16.23 18.52 -0.55
CA VAL A 77 -15.02 17.87 -1.08
C VAL A 77 -13.79 18.29 -0.27
N ALA A 78 -13.64 19.60 -0.02
CA ALA A 78 -12.54 20.12 0.77
C ALA A 78 -12.57 19.58 2.20
N ALA A 79 -13.71 19.71 2.90
CA ALA A 79 -13.87 19.25 4.27
C ALA A 79 -13.63 17.74 4.40
N ALA A 80 -14.25 16.91 3.54
CA ALA A 80 -14.07 15.47 3.62
C ALA A 80 -12.61 15.06 3.33
N THR A 81 -11.96 15.69 2.36
CA THR A 81 -10.54 15.40 2.04
C THR A 81 -9.64 15.76 3.22
N VAL A 82 -9.79 16.96 3.78
CA VAL A 82 -8.99 17.42 4.93
C VAL A 82 -9.25 16.57 6.17
N ILE A 83 -10.51 16.25 6.47
CA ILE A 83 -10.86 15.37 7.61
C ILE A 83 -10.19 14.01 7.47
N VAL A 84 -10.24 13.40 6.28
CA VAL A 84 -9.60 12.10 6.04
C VAL A 84 -8.08 12.20 6.18
N VAL A 85 -7.45 13.25 5.64
CA VAL A 85 -6.00 13.47 5.78
C VAL A 85 -5.59 13.65 7.24
N LEU A 86 -6.31 14.47 8.00
CA LEU A 86 -6.02 14.70 9.41
C LEU A 86 -6.25 13.43 10.25
N ALA A 87 -7.35 12.71 10.02
CA ALA A 87 -7.63 11.46 10.71
C ALA A 87 -6.59 10.38 10.38
N ALA A 88 -6.18 10.25 9.11
CA ALA A 88 -5.13 9.33 8.69
C ALA A 88 -3.79 9.67 9.36
N THR A 89 -3.43 10.95 9.41
CA THR A 89 -2.19 11.42 10.06
C THR A 89 -2.23 11.17 11.57
N GLY A 90 -3.36 11.44 12.22
CA GLY A 90 -3.54 11.17 13.65
C GLY A 90 -3.47 9.69 13.98
N VAL A 91 -4.16 8.82 13.23
CA VAL A 91 -4.06 7.37 13.43
C VAL A 91 -2.64 6.89 13.21
N ALA A 92 -1.97 7.34 12.14
CA ALA A 92 -0.59 6.97 11.86
C ALA A 92 0.36 7.37 12.99
N TYR A 93 0.23 8.60 13.52
CA TYR A 93 1.03 9.11 14.65
C TYR A 93 0.98 8.21 15.90
N PHE A 94 -0.19 7.65 16.23
CA PHE A 94 -0.37 6.82 17.43
C PHE A 94 -0.09 5.33 17.20
N THR A 95 0.36 4.94 16.02
CA THR A 95 0.69 3.54 15.70
C THR A 95 2.15 3.44 15.34
N VAL A 96 2.86 2.49 15.93
CA VAL A 96 4.28 2.26 15.62
C VAL A 96 4.41 1.12 14.63
N ASP A 97 5.24 1.29 13.61
CA ASP A 97 5.55 0.19 12.71
C ASP A 97 6.55 -0.76 13.35
N SER A 98 6.25 -2.05 13.29
CA SER A 98 7.12 -3.12 13.77
C SER A 98 7.30 -4.23 12.73
N SER A 99 6.87 -3.95 11.49
CA SER A 99 7.00 -4.86 10.37
C SER A 99 8.41 -4.81 9.79
N PHE A 100 8.92 -5.96 9.35
CA PHE A 100 10.31 -6.12 8.90
C PHE A 100 10.69 -5.17 7.76
N ASP A 101 10.14 -5.33 6.54
CA ASP A 101 10.41 -4.43 5.40
C ASP A 101 10.15 -2.95 5.74
N GLY A 102 9.15 -2.68 6.60
CA GLY A 102 8.73 -1.35 7.02
C GLY A 102 9.81 -0.59 7.79
N ILE A 103 10.31 -1.18 8.87
CA ILE A 103 11.40 -0.62 9.69
C ILE A 103 12.77 -0.79 9.04
N TYR A 104 12.91 -1.71 8.07
CA TYR A 104 14.16 -2.01 7.39
C TYR A 104 14.51 -0.94 6.35
N TYR A 105 13.95 -1.04 5.14
CA TYR A 105 14.34 -0.16 4.04
C TYR A 105 13.31 0.94 3.73
N HIS A 106 12.02 0.75 4.07
CA HIS A 106 11.02 1.78 3.80
C HIS A 106 11.23 3.02 4.69
N GLN A 107 11.41 2.82 5.99
CA GLN A 107 11.78 3.92 6.90
C GLN A 107 13.17 4.48 6.60
N GLU A 108 14.14 3.66 6.16
CA GLU A 108 15.46 4.12 5.72
C GLU A 108 15.35 5.16 4.60
N ILE A 109 14.57 4.86 3.55
CA ILE A 109 14.32 5.80 2.45
C ILE A 109 13.72 7.10 2.98
N ILE A 110 12.70 7.01 3.85
CA ILE A 110 11.98 8.17 4.39
C ILE A 110 12.92 9.06 5.19
N ALA A 111 13.67 8.47 6.13
CA ALA A 111 14.59 9.20 6.98
C ALA A 111 15.75 9.80 6.16
N ALA A 112 16.32 9.05 5.21
CA ALA A 112 17.34 9.56 4.30
C ALA A 112 16.86 10.79 3.51
N LEU A 113 15.66 10.72 2.93
CA LEU A 113 15.06 11.84 2.19
C LEU A 113 14.86 13.07 3.08
N CYS A 114 14.36 12.88 4.30
CA CYS A 114 14.22 13.97 5.27
C CYS A 114 15.56 14.56 5.72
N ASN A 115 16.62 13.73 5.78
CA ASN A 115 17.98 14.14 6.12
C ASN A 115 18.74 14.75 4.93
N GLY A 116 18.06 14.96 3.79
CA GLY A 116 18.60 15.66 2.63
C GLY A 116 19.17 14.77 1.54
N TRP A 117 19.02 13.44 1.62
CA TRP A 117 19.32 12.58 0.49
C TRP A 117 18.44 12.95 -0.72
N ASN A 118 19.09 13.13 -1.86
CA ASN A 118 18.41 13.44 -3.11
C ASN A 118 18.72 12.36 -4.16
N PRO A 119 17.81 11.38 -4.39
CA PRO A 119 18.03 10.30 -5.36
C PRO A 119 18.11 10.78 -6.81
N PHE A 120 17.73 12.02 -7.10
CA PHE A 120 17.74 12.60 -8.44
C PHE A 120 19.00 13.43 -8.72
N ALA A 121 19.91 13.59 -7.75
CA ALA A 121 21.13 14.38 -7.89
C ALA A 121 22.39 13.50 -8.08
N PRO A 122 23.37 13.92 -8.91
CA PRO A 122 24.69 13.29 -8.98
C PRO A 122 25.53 13.54 -7.71
N PRO A 123 26.58 12.73 -7.42
CA PRO A 123 27.09 11.62 -8.23
C PRO A 123 26.23 10.37 -8.10
N TYR A 124 25.78 9.82 -9.24
CA TYR A 124 24.96 8.61 -9.29
C TYR A 124 25.83 7.35 -9.09
N ASP A 125 27.13 7.44 -9.33
CA ASP A 125 28.13 6.38 -9.18
C ASP A 125 28.48 6.07 -7.72
N ILE A 126 28.12 6.95 -6.79
CA ILE A 126 28.29 6.70 -5.36
C ILE A 126 26.97 6.14 -4.83
N ILE A 127 26.92 4.82 -4.67
CA ILE A 127 25.81 4.17 -3.95
C ILE A 127 25.92 4.64 -2.50
N PRO A 128 24.92 5.35 -1.96
CA PRO A 128 24.90 5.67 -0.55
C PRO A 128 24.99 4.38 0.28
N PRO A 129 25.47 4.42 1.53
CA PRO A 129 25.54 3.24 2.40
C PRO A 129 24.15 2.80 2.90
N TYR A 130 23.14 2.85 2.05
CA TYR A 130 21.78 2.41 2.28
C TYR A 130 21.59 1.02 1.71
N THR A 131 20.51 0.36 2.13
CA THR A 131 20.17 -0.96 1.60
C THR A 131 20.00 -0.92 0.07
N PRO A 132 20.34 -2.00 -0.66
CA PRO A 132 20.14 -2.07 -2.11
C PRO A 132 18.70 -1.75 -2.54
N TRP A 133 17.74 -2.14 -1.71
CA TRP A 133 16.31 -1.86 -1.91
C TRP A 133 16.01 -0.36 -1.82
N ALA A 134 16.57 0.33 -0.83
CA ALA A 134 16.40 1.77 -0.68
C ALA A 134 16.93 2.52 -1.89
N VAL A 135 18.05 2.10 -2.47
CA VAL A 135 18.62 2.75 -3.65
C VAL A 135 17.86 2.40 -4.92
N HIS A 136 17.65 1.12 -5.19
CA HIS A 136 17.30 0.66 -6.53
C HIS A 136 15.80 0.42 -6.77
N TYR A 137 14.95 0.41 -5.74
CA TYR A 137 13.50 0.25 -5.92
C TYR A 137 12.76 1.55 -6.27
N ALA A 138 11.66 1.39 -7.01
CA ALA A 138 10.68 2.44 -7.19
C ALA A 138 10.08 2.77 -5.80
N LYS A 139 9.91 4.06 -5.50
CA LYS A 139 9.78 4.54 -4.11
C LYS A 139 8.78 5.71 -3.94
N ALA A 140 7.71 5.73 -4.73
CA ALA A 140 6.74 6.83 -4.68
C ALA A 140 6.00 6.96 -3.36
N VAL A 141 5.73 5.83 -2.68
CA VAL A 141 5.02 5.82 -1.41
C VAL A 141 5.91 6.41 -0.32
N GLU A 142 7.19 6.08 -0.32
CA GLU A 142 8.21 6.54 0.61
C GLU A 142 8.55 8.01 0.37
N ILE A 143 8.67 8.45 -0.89
CA ILE A 143 8.79 9.87 -1.25
C ILE A 143 7.57 10.66 -0.75
N SER A 144 6.37 10.09 -0.87
CA SER A 144 5.16 10.74 -0.36
C SER A 144 5.13 10.77 1.18
N ALA A 145 5.53 9.67 1.82
CA ALA A 145 5.63 9.57 3.26
C ALA A 145 6.65 10.57 3.83
N ALA A 146 7.81 10.74 3.20
CA ALA A 146 8.82 11.72 3.60
C ALA A 146 8.29 13.16 3.58
N ALA A 147 7.40 13.52 2.64
CA ALA A 147 6.77 14.84 2.63
C ALA A 147 5.75 15.02 3.76
N ILE A 148 5.03 13.96 4.15
CA ILE A 148 4.15 13.98 5.32
C ILE A 148 5.00 14.14 6.59
N VAL A 149 6.05 13.33 6.73
CA VAL A 149 6.99 13.38 7.87
C VAL A 149 7.68 14.74 7.98
N SER A 150 8.08 15.35 6.86
CA SER A 150 8.66 16.70 6.85
C SER A 150 7.66 17.78 7.27
N CYS A 151 6.34 17.52 7.17
CA CYS A 151 5.29 18.41 7.62
C CYS A 151 4.96 18.24 9.10
N THR A 152 5.03 17.03 9.64
CA THR A 152 4.58 16.68 10.99
C THR A 152 5.72 16.55 12.00
N GLY A 153 6.94 16.30 11.53
CA GLY A 153 8.12 16.03 12.35
C GLY A 153 8.27 14.58 12.80
N ALA A 154 7.24 13.75 12.72
CA ALA A 154 7.23 12.40 13.29
C ALA A 154 7.20 11.32 12.19
N ILE A 155 8.16 10.40 12.23
CA ILE A 155 8.33 9.38 11.18
C ILE A 155 7.09 8.52 11.01
N GLU A 156 6.38 8.16 12.08
CA GLU A 156 5.21 7.27 12.00
C GLU A 156 4.04 7.86 11.20
N THR A 157 3.98 9.18 11.07
CA THR A 157 2.90 9.84 10.32
C THR A 157 2.94 9.56 8.82
N GLY A 158 4.10 9.17 8.26
CA GLY A 158 4.22 8.84 6.83
C GLY A 158 3.27 7.73 6.38
N LYS A 159 2.90 6.81 7.29
CA LYS A 159 1.93 5.72 7.05
C LYS A 159 0.51 6.22 6.74
N ALA A 160 0.21 7.48 7.03
CA ALA A 160 -1.07 8.10 6.68
C ALA A 160 -1.40 7.95 5.18
N ILE A 161 -0.38 7.86 4.32
CA ILE A 161 -0.55 7.64 2.88
C ILE A 161 -1.31 6.34 2.57
N ASN A 162 -1.12 5.27 3.38
CA ASN A 162 -1.81 3.99 3.24
C ASN A 162 -3.31 4.14 3.57
N ILE A 163 -3.63 4.84 4.66
CA ILE A 163 -5.01 5.09 5.08
C ILE A 163 -5.74 5.98 4.05
N ILE A 164 -5.06 7.00 3.52
CA ILE A 164 -5.59 7.86 2.45
C ILE A 164 -5.90 7.04 1.19
N ALA A 165 -5.02 6.10 0.82
CA ALA A 165 -5.22 5.23 -0.33
C ALA A 165 -6.45 4.31 -0.15
N VAL A 166 -6.62 3.72 1.02
CA VAL A 166 -7.79 2.87 1.33
C VAL A 166 -9.08 3.70 1.42
N ALA A 167 -9.01 4.93 1.93
CA ALA A 167 -10.15 5.85 1.91
C ALA A 167 -10.56 6.23 0.47
N ALA A 168 -9.59 6.51 -0.41
CA ALA A 168 -9.82 6.72 -1.83
C ALA A 168 -10.46 5.48 -2.49
N LEU A 169 -9.96 4.27 -2.20
CA LEU A 169 -10.54 3.00 -2.64
C LEU A 169 -12.01 2.88 -2.21
N ALA A 170 -12.32 3.13 -0.94
CA ALA A 170 -13.68 3.07 -0.41
C ALA A 170 -14.60 4.09 -1.09
N ALA A 171 -14.16 5.34 -1.24
CA ALA A 171 -14.91 6.39 -1.91
C ALA A 171 -15.18 6.06 -3.39
N CYS A 172 -14.18 5.49 -4.07
CA CYS A 172 -14.25 5.08 -5.47
C CYS A 172 -15.27 3.96 -5.69
N VAL A 173 -15.15 2.87 -4.92
CA VAL A 173 -16.07 1.72 -4.99
C VAL A 173 -17.49 2.14 -4.63
N SER A 174 -17.67 2.90 -3.54
CA SER A 174 -18.98 3.37 -3.11
C SER A 174 -19.66 4.25 -4.15
N THR A 175 -18.92 5.17 -4.77
CA THR A 175 -19.42 6.02 -5.86
C THR A 175 -19.86 5.18 -7.05
N CYS A 176 -19.01 4.25 -7.50
CA CYS A 176 -19.33 3.39 -8.63
C CYS A 176 -20.61 2.57 -8.37
N LEU A 177 -20.76 1.97 -7.19
CA LEU A 177 -21.94 1.18 -6.82
C LEU A 177 -23.22 2.03 -6.74
N ARG A 178 -23.15 3.23 -6.15
CA ARG A 178 -24.29 4.14 -6.01
C ARG A 178 -24.79 4.66 -7.35
N GLU A 179 -23.89 4.97 -8.27
CA GLU A 179 -24.25 5.44 -9.61
C GLU A 179 -24.89 4.34 -10.47
N GLN A 180 -24.59 3.07 -10.23
CA GLN A 180 -25.30 1.98 -10.92
C GLN A 180 -26.77 1.87 -10.49
N GLY A 181 -27.15 2.43 -9.33
CA GLY A 181 -28.52 2.45 -8.83
C GLY A 181 -29.05 1.09 -8.34
N GLY A 182 -30.35 1.04 -8.06
CA GLY A 182 -31.06 -0.19 -7.68
C GLY A 182 -30.44 -0.91 -6.47
N ARG A 183 -30.34 -2.24 -6.56
CA ARG A 183 -29.80 -3.09 -5.48
C ARG A 183 -28.34 -2.77 -5.12
N LEU A 184 -27.54 -2.32 -6.09
CA LEU A 184 -26.13 -1.95 -5.85
C LEU A 184 -26.02 -0.68 -5.01
N ALA A 185 -26.83 0.33 -5.29
CA ALA A 185 -26.88 1.53 -4.47
C ALA A 185 -27.38 1.22 -3.04
N ALA A 186 -28.43 0.40 -2.92
CA ALA A 186 -29.01 0.02 -1.63
C ALA A 186 -28.03 -0.75 -0.73
N HIS A 187 -27.14 -1.56 -1.30
CA HIS A 187 -26.15 -2.36 -0.57
C HIS A 187 -24.72 -1.81 -0.71
N SER A 188 -24.57 -0.57 -1.17
CA SER A 188 -23.26 0.02 -1.47
C SER A 188 -22.30 -0.02 -0.29
N ARG A 189 -22.79 0.20 0.95
CA ARG A 189 -21.97 0.13 2.18
C ARG A 189 -21.38 -1.26 2.40
N LEU A 190 -22.22 -2.31 2.37
CA LEU A 190 -21.80 -3.70 2.54
C LEU A 190 -20.77 -4.11 1.46
N LEU A 191 -21.08 -3.80 0.21
CA LEU A 191 -20.21 -4.14 -0.93
C LEU A 191 -18.89 -3.38 -0.91
N THR A 192 -18.90 -2.12 -0.49
CA THR A 192 -17.68 -1.32 -0.31
C THR A 192 -16.84 -1.91 0.83
N ALA A 193 -17.45 -2.24 1.96
CA ALA A 193 -16.77 -2.87 3.09
C ALA A 193 -16.12 -4.20 2.68
N ALA A 194 -16.83 -5.06 1.95
CA ALA A 194 -16.27 -6.32 1.43
C ALA A 194 -15.10 -6.09 0.44
N ALA A 195 -15.18 -5.04 -0.38
CA ALA A 195 -14.10 -4.70 -1.31
C ALA A 195 -12.85 -4.18 -0.59
N ILE A 196 -12.98 -3.35 0.45
CA ILE A 196 -11.80 -2.86 1.19
C ILE A 196 -11.24 -3.89 2.18
N ALA A 197 -12.04 -4.88 2.58
CA ALA A 197 -11.66 -5.95 3.50
C ALA A 197 -10.72 -7.00 2.90
N ASN A 198 -9.90 -6.62 1.91
CA ASN A 198 -8.83 -7.48 1.40
C ASN A 198 -7.85 -7.75 2.55
N PRO A 199 -7.59 -9.02 2.94
CA PRO A 199 -6.71 -9.35 4.06
C PRO A 199 -5.32 -8.72 3.97
N VAL A 200 -4.75 -8.59 2.76
CA VAL A 200 -3.45 -7.94 2.57
C VAL A 200 -3.53 -6.44 2.84
N VAL A 201 -4.59 -5.78 2.35
CA VAL A 201 -4.83 -4.35 2.64
C VAL A 201 -5.00 -4.12 4.14
N CYS A 202 -5.79 -4.97 4.80
CA CYS A 202 -6.05 -4.85 6.23
C CYS A 202 -4.82 -5.15 7.09
N ALA A 203 -4.02 -6.15 6.72
CA ALA A 203 -2.80 -6.53 7.42
C ALA A 203 -1.68 -5.47 7.31
N GLN A 204 -1.62 -4.75 6.19
CA GLN A 204 -0.55 -3.78 5.89
C GLN A 204 -0.97 -2.32 6.13
N LEU A 205 -2.21 -2.07 6.57
CA LEU A 205 -2.79 -0.73 6.64
C LEU A 205 -1.99 0.23 7.55
N LEU A 206 -1.47 -0.27 8.66
CA LEU A 206 -0.80 0.51 9.70
C LEU A 206 0.73 0.33 9.70
N SER A 207 1.29 -0.30 8.67
CA SER A 207 2.74 -0.45 8.46
C SER A 207 3.20 0.32 7.23
N TYR A 208 4.51 0.33 7.00
CA TYR A 208 5.14 0.89 5.81
C TYR A 208 5.15 -0.05 4.60
N TYR A 209 4.54 -1.23 4.71
CA TYR A 209 4.43 -2.15 3.58
C TYR A 209 3.62 -1.54 2.44
N ILE A 210 4.09 -1.79 1.21
CA ILE A 210 3.51 -1.19 0.00
C ILE A 210 2.86 -2.21 -0.96
N ASP A 211 2.81 -3.50 -0.61
CA ASP A 211 2.37 -4.53 -1.56
C ASP A 211 0.87 -4.42 -1.91
N PHE A 212 0.04 -4.04 -0.94
CA PHE A 212 -1.41 -3.92 -1.15
C PHE A 212 -1.80 -2.80 -2.14
N TYR A 213 -0.89 -1.86 -2.45
CA TYR A 213 -1.13 -0.81 -3.44
C TYR A 213 -1.48 -1.38 -4.81
N LYS A 214 -0.98 -2.58 -5.13
CA LYS A 214 -1.39 -3.27 -6.35
C LYS A 214 -2.90 -3.42 -6.44
N TYR A 215 -3.52 -3.97 -5.40
CA TYR A 215 -4.98 -4.13 -5.35
C TYR A 215 -5.70 -2.78 -5.45
N VAL A 216 -5.23 -1.77 -4.69
CA VAL A 216 -5.81 -0.42 -4.68
C VAL A 216 -5.79 0.21 -6.07
N TYR A 217 -4.64 0.23 -6.72
CA TYR A 217 -4.47 0.84 -8.04
C TYR A 217 -5.26 0.09 -9.12
N LEU A 218 -5.33 -1.24 -9.07
CA LEU A 218 -6.13 -2.01 -10.02
C LEU A 218 -7.64 -1.73 -9.86
N VAL A 219 -8.12 -1.53 -8.63
CA VAL A 219 -9.53 -1.11 -8.41
C VAL A 219 -9.76 0.31 -8.90
N TRP A 220 -8.83 1.25 -8.65
CA TRP A 220 -8.93 2.61 -9.18
C TRP A 220 -8.92 2.63 -10.70
N ALA A 221 -8.07 1.82 -11.34
CA ALA A 221 -8.03 1.65 -12.78
C ALA A 221 -9.37 1.07 -13.30
N LEU A 222 -9.92 0.06 -12.64
CA LEU A 222 -11.23 -0.51 -13.01
C LEU A 222 -12.35 0.52 -12.95
N ALA A 223 -12.42 1.30 -11.88
CA ALA A 223 -13.40 2.37 -11.75
C ALA A 223 -13.19 3.48 -12.79
N ALA A 224 -11.94 3.84 -13.07
CA ALA A 224 -11.58 4.78 -14.12
C ALA A 224 -12.00 4.27 -15.50
N PHE A 225 -11.86 2.97 -15.78
CA PHE A 225 -12.34 2.37 -17.02
C PHE A 225 -13.86 2.47 -17.16
N ILE A 226 -14.60 2.21 -16.08
CA ILE A 226 -16.06 2.38 -16.04
C ILE A 226 -16.44 3.83 -16.36
N ASP A 227 -15.74 4.81 -15.77
CA ASP A 227 -15.99 6.23 -16.01
C ASP A 227 -15.60 6.69 -17.41
N ILE A 228 -14.50 6.17 -17.98
CA ILE A 228 -14.09 6.42 -19.36
C ILE A 228 -15.17 5.90 -20.33
N ALA A 229 -15.67 4.68 -20.11
CA ALA A 229 -16.77 4.12 -20.89
C ALA A 229 -18.06 4.95 -20.76
N ALA A 230 -18.31 5.51 -19.57
CA ALA A 230 -19.40 6.45 -19.31
C ALA A 230 -19.11 7.90 -19.78
N ARG A 231 -17.99 8.12 -20.46
CA ARG A 231 -17.51 9.42 -20.99
C ARG A 231 -17.25 10.50 -19.95
N ARG A 232 -17.05 10.16 -18.69
CA ARG A 232 -16.82 11.11 -17.58
C ARG A 232 -15.35 11.52 -17.52
N ARG A 233 -15.10 12.83 -17.37
CA ARG A 233 -13.73 13.42 -17.33
C ARG A 233 -12.88 12.82 -16.21
N ARG A 234 -13.47 12.57 -15.04
CA ARG A 234 -12.78 12.01 -13.87
C ARG A 234 -12.11 10.66 -14.16
N GLY A 235 -12.67 9.84 -15.06
CA GLY A 235 -12.06 8.55 -15.41
C GLY A 235 -10.66 8.72 -16.02
N THR A 236 -10.47 9.69 -16.91
CA THR A 236 -9.14 9.97 -17.49
C THR A 236 -8.17 10.52 -16.45
N VAL A 237 -8.63 11.41 -15.56
CA VAL A 237 -7.79 11.98 -14.49
C VAL A 237 -7.35 10.91 -13.51
N THR A 238 -8.29 10.11 -13.00
CA THR A 238 -8.01 9.02 -12.07
C THR A 238 -7.08 7.97 -12.70
N LEU A 239 -7.33 7.58 -13.97
CA LEU A 239 -6.45 6.63 -14.65
C LEU A 239 -5.03 7.17 -14.81
N PHE A 240 -4.87 8.43 -15.23
CA PHE A 240 -3.55 9.05 -15.37
C PHE A 240 -2.78 9.02 -14.06
N MET A 241 -3.37 9.51 -12.96
CA MET A 241 -2.76 9.50 -11.63
C MET A 241 -2.40 8.08 -11.18
N THR A 242 -3.32 7.13 -11.38
CA THR A 242 -3.13 5.72 -11.01
C THR A 242 -1.96 5.08 -11.75
N LEU A 243 -1.83 5.32 -13.06
CA LEU A 243 -0.76 4.72 -13.87
C LEU A 243 0.62 5.29 -13.55
N VAL A 244 0.72 6.60 -13.29
CA VAL A 244 1.97 7.23 -12.84
C VAL A 244 2.39 6.66 -11.48
N LEU A 245 1.46 6.59 -10.52
CA LEU A 245 1.72 5.99 -9.20
C LEU A 245 2.09 4.51 -9.30
N ALA A 246 1.39 3.73 -10.13
CA ALA A 246 1.69 2.32 -10.35
C ALA A 246 3.13 2.09 -10.84
N MET A 247 3.59 2.93 -11.78
CA MET A 247 4.97 2.90 -12.28
C MET A 247 5.99 3.31 -11.20
N ALA A 248 5.62 4.28 -10.36
CA ALA A 248 6.52 4.89 -9.39
C ALA A 248 6.58 4.14 -8.05
N THR A 249 5.62 3.25 -7.74
CA THR A 249 5.55 2.52 -6.47
C THR A 249 6.31 1.19 -6.50
N LYS A 250 6.12 0.33 -7.51
CA LYS A 250 6.78 -0.99 -7.55
C LYS A 250 6.76 -1.62 -8.94
N PHE A 251 7.81 -2.36 -9.30
CA PHE A 251 7.95 -2.96 -10.64
C PHE A 251 6.80 -3.92 -11.02
N ASN A 252 6.37 -4.80 -10.11
CA ASN A 252 5.27 -5.72 -10.39
C ASN A 252 3.90 -5.00 -10.49
N ILE A 253 3.72 -3.89 -9.78
CA ILE A 253 2.53 -3.04 -9.87
C ILE A 253 2.48 -2.35 -11.23
N PHE A 254 3.62 -1.83 -11.70
CA PHE A 254 3.74 -1.24 -13.03
C PHE A 254 3.34 -2.23 -14.12
N PHE A 255 3.90 -3.44 -14.09
CA PHE A 255 3.59 -4.50 -15.04
C PHE A 255 2.09 -4.84 -15.08
N GLU A 256 1.48 -5.06 -13.90
CA GLU A 256 0.06 -5.41 -13.79
C GLU A 256 -0.85 -4.26 -14.26
N ALA A 257 -0.52 -3.01 -13.95
CA ALA A 257 -1.28 -1.86 -14.43
C ALA A 257 -1.23 -1.75 -15.96
N GLY A 258 -0.06 -1.97 -16.57
CA GLY A 258 0.11 -2.01 -18.03
C GLY A 258 -0.71 -3.12 -18.69
N LEU A 259 -0.70 -4.32 -18.12
CA LEU A 259 -1.52 -5.44 -18.57
C LEU A 259 -3.01 -5.09 -18.55
N TRP A 260 -3.50 -4.45 -17.49
CA TRP A 260 -4.91 -4.07 -17.37
C TRP A 260 -5.33 -3.01 -18.38
N VAL A 261 -4.45 -2.07 -18.69
CA VAL A 261 -4.67 -1.10 -19.78
C VAL A 261 -4.77 -1.83 -21.13
N ALA A 262 -3.85 -2.76 -21.42
CA ALA A 262 -3.89 -3.56 -22.64
C ALA A 262 -5.19 -4.39 -22.74
N ALA A 263 -5.60 -5.03 -21.64
CA ALA A 263 -6.85 -5.78 -21.57
C ALA A 263 -8.08 -4.88 -21.81
N ALA A 264 -8.10 -3.67 -21.24
CA ALA A 264 -9.17 -2.70 -21.49
C ALA A 264 -9.21 -2.23 -22.96
N MET A 265 -8.03 -2.04 -23.58
CA MET A 265 -7.93 -1.72 -25.02
C MET A 265 -8.49 -2.86 -25.88
N VAL A 266 -8.13 -4.11 -25.60
CA VAL A 266 -8.68 -5.29 -26.31
C VAL A 266 -10.20 -5.34 -26.15
N TRP A 267 -10.70 -5.22 -24.92
CA TRP A 267 -12.14 -5.26 -24.64
C TRP A 267 -12.91 -4.20 -25.44
N TRP A 268 -12.46 -2.94 -25.44
CA TRP A 268 -13.15 -1.89 -26.18
C TRP A 268 -12.91 -1.91 -27.68
N GLY A 269 -11.77 -2.42 -28.14
CA GLY A 269 -11.51 -2.69 -29.56
C GLY A 269 -12.53 -3.70 -30.11
N VAL A 270 -12.68 -4.84 -29.45
CA VAL A 270 -13.65 -5.88 -29.83
C VAL A 270 -15.10 -5.39 -29.72
N ARG A 271 -15.41 -4.55 -28.74
CA ARG A 271 -16.75 -3.97 -28.56
C ARG A 271 -17.04 -2.76 -29.46
N GLY A 272 -16.08 -2.32 -30.28
CA GLY A 272 -16.24 -1.15 -31.16
C GLY A 272 -16.39 0.18 -30.42
N ASN A 273 -15.97 0.29 -29.15
CA ASN A 273 -16.05 1.54 -28.39
C ASN A 273 -14.81 2.41 -28.63
N GLY A 274 -14.72 3.00 -29.83
CA GLY A 274 -13.57 3.80 -30.26
C GLY A 274 -13.25 5.01 -29.36
N VAL A 275 -14.27 5.59 -28.70
CA VAL A 275 -14.06 6.72 -27.77
C VAL A 275 -13.32 6.26 -26.51
N ALA A 276 -13.76 5.15 -25.91
CA ALA A 276 -13.11 4.61 -24.72
C ALA A 276 -11.69 4.11 -25.05
N LEU A 277 -11.53 3.42 -26.18
CA LEU A 277 -10.23 2.98 -26.69
C LEU A 277 -9.27 4.16 -26.89
N LYS A 278 -9.69 5.23 -27.57
CA LYS A 278 -8.87 6.43 -27.76
C LYS A 278 -8.48 7.06 -26.42
N ARG A 279 -9.44 7.22 -25.50
CA ARG A 279 -9.17 7.83 -24.19
C ARG A 279 -8.19 7.02 -23.36
N VAL A 280 -8.37 5.69 -23.28
CA VAL A 280 -7.46 4.84 -22.49
C VAL A 280 -6.05 4.82 -23.09
N THR A 281 -5.95 4.78 -24.42
CA THR A 281 -4.67 4.79 -25.14
C THR A 281 -3.93 6.10 -24.90
N LEU A 282 -4.57 7.24 -25.13
CA LEU A 282 -3.96 8.55 -24.92
C LEU A 282 -3.59 8.79 -23.45
N THR A 283 -4.43 8.33 -22.51
CA THR A 283 -4.12 8.44 -21.09
C THR A 283 -2.93 7.57 -20.70
N GLY A 284 -2.86 6.35 -21.23
CA GLY A 284 -1.74 5.44 -21.01
C GLY A 284 -0.42 5.99 -21.56
N VAL A 285 -0.42 6.52 -22.79
CA VAL A 285 0.76 7.16 -23.40
C VAL A 285 1.20 8.38 -22.60
N ALA A 286 0.26 9.25 -22.20
CA ALA A 286 0.58 10.43 -21.39
C ALA A 286 1.15 10.04 -20.01
N ALA A 287 0.55 9.04 -19.35
CA ALA A 287 1.03 8.54 -18.06
C ALA A 287 2.40 7.86 -18.20
N LEU A 288 2.67 7.15 -19.30
CA LEU A 288 3.97 6.57 -19.57
C LEU A 288 5.04 7.66 -19.73
N ALA A 289 4.77 8.67 -20.56
CA ALA A 289 5.70 9.78 -20.80
C ALA A 289 6.02 10.56 -19.52
N VAL A 290 4.98 10.95 -18.76
CA VAL A 290 5.18 11.67 -17.48
C VAL A 290 5.79 10.77 -16.42
N GLY A 291 5.34 9.51 -16.33
CA GLY A 291 5.86 8.54 -15.39
C GLY A 291 7.35 8.30 -15.59
N CYS A 292 7.82 8.04 -16.82
CA CYS A 292 9.24 7.86 -17.10
C CYS A 292 10.10 9.06 -16.68
N ALA A 293 9.59 10.29 -16.80
CA ALA A 293 10.30 11.47 -16.32
C ALA A 293 10.36 11.49 -14.78
N LEU A 294 9.23 11.29 -14.10
CA LEU A 294 9.15 11.33 -12.64
C LEU A 294 9.84 10.15 -11.96
N THR A 295 9.98 9.03 -12.66
CA THR A 295 10.67 7.82 -12.19
C THR A 295 12.04 7.64 -12.82
N TYR A 296 12.66 8.74 -13.28
CA TYR A 296 14.05 8.75 -13.76
C TYR A 296 14.96 7.95 -12.82
N HIS A 297 14.87 8.24 -11.53
CA HIS A 297 15.33 7.34 -10.48
C HIS A 297 14.14 6.49 -9.98
N PRO A 298 14.28 5.15 -9.88
CA PRO A 298 15.51 4.40 -10.08
C PRO A 298 15.71 3.87 -11.50
N TYR A 299 14.71 3.88 -12.39
CA TYR A 299 14.77 3.07 -13.63
C TYR A 299 15.94 3.44 -14.55
N PHE A 300 16.16 4.73 -14.81
CA PHE A 300 17.26 5.18 -15.67
C PHE A 300 18.58 5.17 -14.91
N THR A 301 18.60 5.54 -13.63
CA THR A 301 19.84 5.47 -12.84
C THR A 301 20.35 4.04 -12.69
N ASN A 302 19.47 3.07 -12.50
CA ASN A 302 19.79 1.64 -12.46
C ASN A 302 20.35 1.16 -13.80
N TRP A 303 19.79 1.62 -14.91
CA TRP A 303 20.34 1.30 -16.22
C TRP A 303 21.75 1.88 -16.37
N LEU A 304 21.96 3.15 -16.01
CA LEU A 304 23.27 3.79 -16.13
C LEU A 304 24.34 3.16 -15.22
N GLN A 305 23.96 2.77 -13.99
CA GLN A 305 24.90 2.26 -12.97
C GLN A 305 25.11 0.74 -13.07
N ALA A 306 24.04 -0.02 -13.29
CA ALA A 306 24.01 -1.49 -13.18
C ALA A 306 23.62 -2.17 -14.50
N GLY A 307 23.48 -1.43 -15.59
CA GLY A 307 23.20 -1.97 -16.92
C GLY A 307 21.77 -2.45 -17.16
N HIS A 308 20.87 -2.37 -16.17
CA HIS A 308 19.50 -2.84 -16.29
C HIS A 308 18.48 -1.99 -15.50
N PRO A 309 17.34 -1.56 -16.09
CA PRO A 309 16.40 -0.66 -15.42
C PRO A 309 15.64 -1.28 -14.24
N LEU A 310 15.59 -2.60 -14.16
CA LEU A 310 14.94 -3.36 -13.08
C LEU A 310 15.95 -3.97 -12.09
N TYR A 311 17.21 -3.53 -12.11
CA TYR A 311 18.17 -3.85 -11.05
C TYR A 311 17.58 -3.43 -9.68
N PRO A 312 17.80 -4.19 -8.59
CA PRO A 312 18.65 -5.38 -8.45
C PRO A 312 17.91 -6.69 -8.74
N LEU A 313 16.66 -6.67 -9.22
CA LEU A 313 15.90 -7.90 -9.44
C LEU A 313 16.22 -8.58 -10.78
N MET A 314 16.78 -7.85 -11.72
CA MET A 314 17.13 -8.33 -13.06
C MET A 314 18.37 -7.59 -13.56
N GLY A 315 19.15 -8.27 -14.39
CA GLY A 315 20.42 -7.77 -14.91
C GLY A 315 21.60 -8.58 -14.39
N GLU A 316 22.81 -8.14 -14.73
CA GLU A 316 24.03 -8.69 -14.18
C GLU A 316 24.14 -8.32 -12.69
N GLY A 317 24.55 -9.27 -11.83
CA GLY A 317 24.59 -9.06 -10.37
C GLY A 317 23.23 -9.01 -9.69
N ALA A 318 22.16 -9.52 -10.33
CA ALA A 318 20.83 -9.53 -9.73
C ALA A 318 20.80 -10.31 -8.39
N GLU A 319 20.09 -9.76 -7.41
CA GLU A 319 19.92 -10.35 -6.08
C GLU A 319 18.72 -11.29 -6.04
N ASP A 320 18.95 -12.53 -5.60
CA ASP A 320 17.87 -13.50 -5.38
C ASP A 320 17.26 -13.34 -3.99
N ILE A 321 16.15 -12.59 -3.93
CA ILE A 321 15.34 -12.45 -2.72
C ILE A 321 14.29 -13.56 -2.55
N MET A 322 14.07 -14.40 -3.57
CA MET A 322 12.94 -15.34 -3.56
C MET A 322 13.32 -16.67 -2.93
N THR A 323 14.55 -17.14 -3.10
CA THR A 323 14.99 -18.42 -2.52
C THR A 323 14.87 -18.40 -0.99
N GLY A 324 15.34 -17.33 -0.33
CA GLY A 324 15.25 -17.20 1.13
C GLY A 324 13.82 -16.99 1.66
N ASN A 325 12.94 -16.41 0.86
CA ASN A 325 11.55 -16.17 1.24
C ASN A 325 10.60 -17.33 0.91
N THR A 326 11.02 -18.30 0.09
CA THR A 326 10.19 -19.42 -0.32
C THR A 326 10.10 -20.46 0.79
N PRO A 327 8.90 -20.78 1.32
CA PRO A 327 8.74 -21.82 2.33
C PRO A 327 9.29 -23.17 1.85
N ALA A 328 9.94 -23.91 2.76
CA ALA A 328 10.54 -25.21 2.45
C ALA A 328 9.56 -26.19 1.79
N GLU A 329 8.28 -26.15 2.18
CA GLU A 329 7.22 -26.99 1.61
C GLU A 329 6.89 -26.70 0.15
N PHE A 330 7.27 -25.53 -0.38
CA PHE A 330 7.02 -25.11 -1.77
C PHE A 330 8.20 -25.33 -2.70
N LEU A 331 9.39 -25.66 -2.17
CA LEU A 331 10.58 -25.92 -2.97
C LEU A 331 10.33 -27.08 -3.96
N GLY A 332 10.69 -26.85 -5.23
CA GLY A 332 10.53 -27.82 -6.31
C GLY A 332 9.08 -28.05 -6.79
N ARG A 333 8.08 -27.34 -6.24
CA ARG A 333 6.68 -27.45 -6.68
C ARG A 333 6.34 -26.39 -7.73
N SER A 334 5.41 -26.70 -8.62
CA SER A 334 4.94 -25.72 -9.61
C SER A 334 4.08 -24.62 -8.97
N ARG A 335 4.10 -23.42 -9.57
CA ARG A 335 3.32 -22.26 -9.11
C ARG A 335 1.82 -22.54 -8.95
N PHE A 336 1.27 -23.46 -9.75
CA PHE A 336 -0.13 -23.88 -9.66
C PHE A 336 -0.40 -24.68 -8.40
N VAL A 337 0.49 -25.60 -8.04
CA VAL A 337 0.36 -26.42 -6.83
C VAL A 337 0.51 -25.55 -5.59
N THR A 338 1.54 -24.70 -5.54
CA THR A 338 1.81 -23.82 -4.39
C THR A 338 0.68 -22.79 -4.18
N PHE A 339 0.06 -22.31 -5.28
CA PHE A 339 -1.12 -21.45 -5.22
C PHE A 339 -2.25 -22.09 -4.41
N PHE A 340 -2.63 -23.34 -4.73
CA PHE A 340 -3.71 -24.03 -4.00
C PHE A 340 -3.29 -24.41 -2.58
N LEU A 341 -2.04 -24.85 -2.37
CA LEU A 341 -1.56 -25.18 -1.03
C LEU A 341 -1.64 -23.98 -0.09
N SER A 342 -1.15 -22.82 -0.52
CA SER A 342 -1.24 -21.60 0.29
C SER A 342 -2.68 -21.15 0.51
N LEU A 343 -3.51 -21.15 -0.53
CA LEU A 343 -4.88 -20.65 -0.47
C LEU A 343 -5.80 -21.49 0.43
N LEU A 344 -5.51 -22.79 0.55
CA LEU A 344 -6.26 -23.74 1.37
C LEU A 344 -5.65 -23.93 2.77
N SER A 345 -4.49 -23.34 3.04
CA SER A 345 -3.84 -23.44 4.35
C SER A 345 -4.53 -22.57 5.40
N VAL A 346 -4.60 -23.11 6.61
CA VAL A 346 -5.18 -22.44 7.77
C VAL A 346 -4.04 -21.83 8.58
N ASN A 347 -3.73 -20.56 8.31
CA ASN A 347 -2.75 -19.78 9.06
C ASN A 347 -3.36 -18.48 9.56
N LEU A 348 -2.82 -17.98 10.67
CA LEU A 348 -3.16 -16.66 11.17
C LEU A 348 -2.54 -15.59 10.26
N PRO A 349 -3.27 -14.50 9.99
CA PRO A 349 -2.77 -13.44 9.11
C PRO A 349 -1.69 -12.61 9.81
N SER A 350 -0.60 -12.34 9.11
CA SER A 350 0.47 -11.40 9.50
C SER A 350 0.73 -10.42 8.35
N VAL A 351 1.52 -9.37 8.59
CA VAL A 351 1.83 -8.31 7.60
C VAL A 351 2.38 -8.88 6.28
N ALA A 352 3.15 -9.97 6.35
CA ALA A 352 3.82 -10.59 5.22
C ALA A 352 3.54 -12.10 5.10
N GLN A 353 2.42 -12.60 5.65
CA GLN A 353 2.14 -14.04 5.79
C GLN A 353 2.43 -14.85 4.51
N PRO A 354 3.46 -15.71 4.50
CA PRO A 354 3.85 -16.47 3.30
C PRO A 354 2.78 -17.46 2.86
N ILE A 355 2.26 -18.25 3.81
CA ILE A 355 1.30 -19.32 3.56
C ILE A 355 -0.04 -18.94 4.19
N GLY A 356 -1.14 -18.96 3.43
CA GLY A 356 -2.48 -18.70 3.98
C GLY A 356 -2.77 -17.22 4.27
N GLY A 357 -2.10 -16.29 3.58
CA GLY A 357 -2.22 -14.86 3.85
C GLY A 357 -3.60 -14.22 3.56
N PHE A 358 -4.56 -14.97 3.00
CA PHE A 358 -5.96 -14.53 2.84
C PHE A 358 -6.86 -14.93 4.02
N THR A 359 -6.29 -15.40 5.14
CA THR A 359 -6.98 -15.92 6.33
C THR A 359 -7.63 -17.29 6.14
N PRO A 360 -7.96 -18.01 7.23
CA PRO A 360 -8.66 -19.30 7.17
C PRO A 360 -10.04 -19.26 6.52
N LEU A 361 -10.62 -18.07 6.33
CA LEU A 361 -11.94 -17.90 5.72
C LEU A 361 -11.90 -17.97 4.18
N MET A 362 -10.73 -17.85 3.56
CA MET A 362 -10.60 -17.78 2.10
C MET A 362 -11.19 -18.98 1.36
N PRO A 363 -10.97 -20.25 1.77
CA PRO A 363 -11.57 -21.40 1.09
C PRO A 363 -13.10 -21.32 1.05
N LEU A 364 -13.73 -20.93 2.17
CA LEU A 364 -15.18 -20.79 2.25
C LEU A 364 -15.70 -19.64 1.36
N ILE A 365 -15.01 -18.51 1.33
CA ILE A 365 -15.33 -17.38 0.45
C ILE A 365 -15.30 -17.82 -1.02
N LEU A 366 -14.30 -18.61 -1.42
CA LEU A 366 -14.17 -19.12 -2.78
C LEU A 366 -15.27 -20.11 -3.14
N ILE A 367 -15.58 -21.07 -2.26
CA ILE A 367 -16.67 -22.04 -2.48
C ILE A 367 -18.01 -21.31 -2.69
N LEU A 368 -18.34 -20.35 -1.82
CA LEU A 368 -19.58 -19.57 -1.94
C LEU A 368 -19.58 -18.65 -3.17
N SER A 369 -18.41 -18.15 -3.58
CA SER A 369 -18.25 -17.37 -4.80
C SER A 369 -18.47 -18.23 -6.05
N LEU A 370 -17.90 -19.44 -6.10
CA LEU A 370 -18.11 -20.40 -7.19
C LEU A 370 -19.58 -20.82 -7.28
N TRP A 371 -20.23 -21.07 -6.14
CA TRP A 371 -21.67 -21.33 -6.09
C TRP A 371 -22.48 -20.14 -6.64
N SER A 372 -22.16 -18.91 -6.21
CA SER A 372 -22.82 -17.70 -6.70
C SER A 372 -22.60 -17.51 -8.21
N LEU A 373 -21.40 -17.79 -8.71
CA LEU A 373 -21.06 -17.74 -10.13
C LEU A 373 -21.83 -18.79 -10.95
N TRP A 374 -21.98 -20.01 -10.42
CA TRP A 374 -22.82 -21.05 -11.03
C TRP A 374 -24.28 -20.60 -11.14
N CYS A 375 -24.85 -20.03 -10.08
CA CYS A 375 -26.19 -19.47 -10.11
C CYS A 375 -26.33 -18.28 -11.09
N LEU A 376 -25.24 -17.55 -11.35
CA LEU A 376 -25.14 -16.44 -12.29
C LEU A 376 -24.95 -16.86 -13.75
N ARG A 377 -24.90 -18.17 -14.06
CA ARG A 377 -24.73 -18.66 -15.44
C ARG A 377 -25.70 -17.98 -16.41
N GLY A 378 -25.17 -17.42 -17.50
CA GLY A 378 -25.91 -16.66 -18.50
C GLY A 378 -26.43 -15.28 -18.07
N LYS A 379 -26.21 -14.86 -16.81
CA LYS A 379 -26.67 -13.57 -16.26
C LYS A 379 -25.53 -12.62 -15.89
N ILE A 380 -24.31 -13.12 -15.73
CA ILE A 380 -23.15 -12.28 -15.44
C ILE A 380 -22.83 -11.36 -16.64
N PRO A 381 -22.68 -10.04 -16.43
CA PRO A 381 -22.27 -9.15 -17.52
C PRO A 381 -20.90 -9.54 -18.07
N GLY A 382 -20.77 -9.62 -19.40
CA GLY A 382 -19.52 -10.08 -20.03
C GLY A 382 -18.28 -9.28 -19.62
N ALA A 383 -18.41 -7.98 -19.35
CA ALA A 383 -17.29 -7.16 -18.87
C ALA A 383 -16.82 -7.58 -17.46
N MET A 384 -17.76 -7.99 -16.59
CA MET A 384 -17.45 -8.46 -15.25
C MET A 384 -16.78 -9.83 -15.29
N LEU A 385 -17.28 -10.74 -16.16
CA LEU A 385 -16.64 -12.04 -16.37
C LEU A 385 -15.23 -11.88 -16.94
N TYR A 386 -15.06 -10.99 -17.93
CA TYR A 386 -13.74 -10.68 -18.51
C TYR A 386 -12.76 -10.18 -17.45
N ALA A 387 -13.18 -9.24 -16.61
CA ALA A 387 -12.34 -8.74 -15.51
C ALA A 387 -12.01 -9.82 -14.48
N ALA A 388 -12.97 -10.69 -14.11
CA ALA A 388 -12.71 -11.79 -13.18
C ALA A 388 -11.70 -12.80 -13.75
N VAL A 389 -11.83 -13.16 -15.03
CA VAL A 389 -10.87 -14.05 -15.70
C VAL A 389 -9.49 -13.41 -15.79
N LEU A 390 -9.41 -12.12 -16.15
CA LEU A 390 -8.14 -11.38 -16.19
C LEU A 390 -7.43 -11.40 -14.83
N VAL A 391 -8.14 -11.12 -13.74
CA VAL A 391 -7.62 -11.16 -12.37
C VAL A 391 -7.09 -12.56 -12.04
N THR A 392 -7.87 -13.60 -12.31
CA THR A 392 -7.48 -14.98 -11.99
C THR A 392 -6.24 -15.41 -12.78
N VAL A 393 -6.18 -15.10 -14.08
CA VAL A 393 -5.04 -15.42 -14.92
C VAL A 393 -3.79 -14.66 -14.46
N SER A 394 -3.94 -13.39 -14.05
CA SER A 394 -2.79 -12.57 -13.67
C SER A 394 -2.09 -13.04 -12.40
N CYS A 395 -2.79 -13.75 -11.51
CA CYS A 395 -2.19 -14.39 -10.34
C CYS A 395 -1.07 -15.40 -10.68
N PHE A 396 -1.01 -15.90 -11.92
CA PHE A 396 -0.05 -16.92 -12.34
C PHE A 396 1.13 -16.39 -13.17
N PHE A 397 1.26 -15.07 -13.38
CA PHE A 397 2.41 -14.52 -14.12
C PHE A 397 3.73 -14.68 -13.36
N PHE A 398 3.71 -14.50 -12.04
CA PHE A 398 4.87 -14.69 -11.18
C PHE A 398 4.90 -16.09 -10.58
N GLU A 399 6.10 -16.58 -10.22
CA GLU A 399 6.27 -17.89 -9.60
C GLU A 399 5.72 -17.94 -8.17
N GLN A 400 5.73 -16.80 -7.49
CA GLN A 400 5.27 -16.60 -6.12
C GLN A 400 3.74 -16.47 -6.02
N ALA A 401 3.01 -17.22 -6.86
CA ALA A 401 1.54 -17.26 -6.85
C ALA A 401 0.97 -17.72 -5.50
N TRP A 402 1.79 -18.31 -4.64
CA TRP A 402 1.44 -18.72 -3.28
C TRP A 402 1.40 -17.55 -2.28
N TRP A 403 2.06 -16.43 -2.54
CA TRP A 403 2.20 -15.36 -1.56
C TRP A 403 1.09 -14.33 -1.72
N ALA A 404 0.23 -14.18 -0.70
CA ALA A 404 -0.95 -13.32 -0.78
C ALA A 404 -0.62 -11.88 -1.19
N ARG A 405 0.51 -11.32 -0.74
CA ARG A 405 0.96 -9.97 -1.12
C ARG A 405 1.34 -9.84 -2.61
N TYR A 406 1.82 -10.94 -3.22
CA TYR A 406 2.09 -11.02 -4.66
C TYR A 406 0.85 -11.26 -5.52
N ILE A 407 -0.27 -11.72 -4.95
CA ILE A 407 -1.50 -11.98 -5.68
C ILE A 407 -2.72 -11.31 -5.05
N CYS A 408 -2.51 -10.18 -4.36
CA CYS A 408 -3.55 -9.49 -3.59
C CYS A 408 -4.73 -9.05 -4.47
N GLN A 409 -4.55 -8.96 -5.80
CA GLN A 409 -5.61 -8.75 -6.77
C GLN A 409 -6.65 -9.88 -6.82
N LEU A 410 -6.32 -11.10 -6.39
CA LEU A 410 -7.24 -12.24 -6.35
C LEU A 410 -8.53 -11.92 -5.60
N TRP A 411 -8.47 -11.04 -4.60
CA TRP A 411 -9.64 -10.57 -3.85
C TRP A 411 -10.70 -9.90 -4.72
N LEU A 412 -10.35 -9.38 -5.90
CA LEU A 412 -11.33 -8.85 -6.85
C LEU A 412 -12.28 -9.91 -7.41
N VAL A 413 -11.88 -11.19 -7.47
CA VAL A 413 -12.74 -12.27 -7.98
C VAL A 413 -14.02 -12.39 -7.15
N PRO A 414 -13.97 -12.65 -5.82
CA PRO A 414 -15.18 -12.69 -5.01
C PRO A 414 -15.93 -11.35 -5.00
N VAL A 415 -15.23 -10.20 -5.00
CA VAL A 415 -15.88 -8.86 -5.10
C VAL A 415 -16.74 -8.76 -6.37
N ILE A 416 -16.19 -9.09 -7.53
CA ILE A 416 -16.88 -9.01 -8.82
C ILE A 416 -18.10 -9.94 -8.83
N ILE A 417 -17.94 -11.18 -8.35
CA ILE A 417 -19.02 -12.18 -8.31
C ILE A 417 -20.15 -11.72 -7.39
N VAL A 418 -19.83 -11.23 -6.18
CA VAL A 418 -20.82 -10.72 -5.23
C VAL A 418 -21.56 -9.52 -5.84
N ILE A 419 -20.85 -8.55 -6.42
CA ILE A 419 -21.49 -7.40 -7.10
C ILE A 419 -22.41 -7.87 -8.24
N ALA A 420 -21.98 -8.84 -9.05
CA ALA A 420 -22.80 -9.38 -10.13
C ALA A 420 -24.09 -10.05 -9.60
N ALA A 421 -23.98 -10.80 -8.52
CA ALA A 421 -25.10 -11.47 -7.85
C ALA A 421 -26.11 -10.46 -7.30
N PHE A 422 -25.65 -9.40 -6.62
CA PHE A 422 -26.52 -8.32 -6.14
C PHE A 422 -27.20 -7.57 -7.28
N ARG A 423 -26.46 -7.30 -8.38
CA ARG A 423 -27.01 -6.65 -9.58
C ARG A 423 -28.13 -7.47 -10.20
N ALA A 424 -27.92 -8.78 -10.36
CA ALA A 424 -28.92 -9.70 -10.90
C ALA A 424 -30.03 -10.06 -9.89
N GLY A 425 -29.78 -9.86 -8.59
CA GLY A 425 -30.60 -10.38 -7.49
C GLY A 425 -30.72 -11.89 -7.46
N VAL A 426 -29.65 -12.58 -7.83
CA VAL A 426 -29.53 -14.04 -7.80
C VAL A 426 -28.60 -14.41 -6.66
N ALA A 427 -28.78 -15.58 -6.05
CA ALA A 427 -27.95 -16.07 -4.95
C ALA A 427 -27.80 -15.08 -3.77
N ALA A 428 -28.79 -14.20 -3.55
CA ALA A 428 -28.65 -13.05 -2.66
C ALA A 428 -28.26 -13.42 -1.22
N LYS A 429 -28.75 -14.55 -0.68
CA LYS A 429 -28.35 -15.05 0.65
C LYS A 429 -26.88 -15.46 0.67
N ALA A 430 -26.44 -16.28 -0.30
CA ALA A 430 -25.06 -16.75 -0.41
C ALA A 430 -24.08 -15.60 -0.65
N SER A 431 -24.41 -14.65 -1.54
CA SER A 431 -23.55 -13.49 -1.81
C SER A 431 -23.51 -12.50 -0.65
N ARG A 432 -24.59 -12.36 0.13
CA ARG A 432 -24.57 -11.58 1.37
C ARG A 432 -23.69 -12.24 2.44
N LEU A 433 -23.79 -13.56 2.61
CA LEU A 433 -22.91 -14.32 3.50
C LEU A 433 -21.44 -14.19 3.06
N THR A 434 -21.17 -14.33 1.77
CA THR A 434 -19.82 -14.15 1.19
C THR A 434 -19.26 -12.77 1.52
N ALA A 435 -20.06 -11.70 1.34
CA ALA A 435 -19.64 -10.34 1.69
C ALA A 435 -19.32 -10.18 3.18
N TRP A 436 -20.11 -10.81 4.08
CA TRP A 436 -19.82 -10.78 5.51
C TRP A 436 -18.57 -11.57 5.89
N LEU A 437 -18.32 -12.72 5.26
CA LEU A 437 -17.09 -13.49 5.47
C LEU A 437 -15.86 -12.74 4.97
N MET A 438 -15.98 -12.04 3.84
CA MET A 438 -14.92 -11.15 3.34
C MET A 438 -14.61 -10.04 4.35
N ILE A 439 -15.64 -9.40 4.92
CA ILE A 439 -15.46 -8.39 5.97
C ILE A 439 -14.80 -9.01 7.20
N ALA A 440 -15.25 -10.18 7.64
CA ALA A 440 -14.67 -10.88 8.78
C ALA A 440 -13.19 -11.24 8.56
N ALA A 441 -12.81 -11.62 7.33
CA ALA A 441 -11.42 -11.91 6.95
C ALA A 441 -10.53 -10.64 6.99
N GLY A 442 -11.02 -9.51 6.46
CA GLY A 442 -10.30 -8.25 6.56
C GLY A 442 -10.16 -7.77 8.01
N VAL A 443 -11.25 -7.83 8.79
CA VAL A 443 -11.24 -7.44 10.21
C VAL A 443 -10.31 -8.33 11.02
N SER A 444 -10.31 -9.65 10.79
CA SER A 444 -9.38 -10.55 11.51
C SER A 444 -7.92 -10.27 11.17
N ALA A 445 -7.61 -9.99 9.90
CA ALA A 445 -6.27 -9.58 9.47
C ALA A 445 -5.83 -8.26 10.14
N LEU A 446 -6.70 -7.26 10.18
CA LEU A 446 -6.41 -5.98 10.84
C LEU A 446 -6.21 -6.18 12.35
N LEU A 447 -7.09 -6.91 13.03
CA LEU A 447 -7.00 -7.09 14.48
C LEU A 447 -5.76 -7.86 14.91
N PHE A 448 -5.40 -8.93 14.17
CA PHE A 448 -4.24 -9.73 14.51
C PHE A 448 -2.94 -8.95 14.32
N THR A 449 -2.79 -8.28 13.17
CA THR A 449 -1.62 -7.43 12.90
C THR A 449 -1.55 -6.23 13.83
N SER A 450 -2.67 -5.56 14.11
CA SER A 450 -2.70 -4.44 15.07
C SER A 450 -2.29 -4.87 16.48
N LYS A 451 -2.67 -6.09 16.90
CA LYS A 451 -2.22 -6.67 18.18
C LYS A 451 -0.71 -6.87 18.18
N GLU A 452 -0.15 -7.49 17.14
CA GLU A 452 1.31 -7.66 17.01
C GLU A 452 2.04 -6.32 17.01
N MET A 453 1.51 -5.33 16.30
CA MET A 453 2.10 -4.00 16.22
C MET A 453 2.04 -3.24 17.54
N LEU A 454 0.92 -3.31 18.26
CA LEU A 454 0.80 -2.69 19.60
C LEU A 454 1.81 -3.29 20.57
N VAL A 455 1.98 -4.60 20.49
CA VAL A 455 2.91 -5.38 21.30
C VAL A 455 4.36 -4.98 21.02
N ARG A 456 4.80 -5.09 19.76
CA ARG A 456 6.20 -4.88 19.38
C ARG A 456 6.57 -3.39 19.41
N GLY A 457 5.65 -2.55 18.92
CA GLY A 457 5.79 -1.10 18.97
C GLY A 457 5.77 -0.56 20.40
N GLY A 458 4.96 -1.14 21.29
CA GLY A 458 4.98 -0.80 22.71
C GLY A 458 6.31 -1.11 23.38
N TYR A 459 6.93 -2.25 23.04
CA TYR A 459 8.28 -2.59 23.49
C TYR A 459 9.32 -1.57 23.01
N GLN A 460 9.28 -1.20 21.72
CA GLN A 460 10.19 -0.22 21.14
C GLN A 460 10.03 1.17 21.78
N GLN A 461 8.79 1.63 21.99
CA GLN A 461 8.52 2.90 22.68
C GLN A 461 9.00 2.89 24.13
N LEU A 462 8.77 1.80 24.86
CA LEU A 462 9.25 1.64 26.23
C LEU A 462 10.78 1.67 26.28
N MET A 463 11.44 1.05 25.29
CA MET A 463 12.90 1.08 25.17
C MET A 463 13.41 2.49 24.91
N LEU A 464 12.82 3.22 23.95
CA LEU A 464 13.18 4.61 23.67
C LEU A 464 12.97 5.50 24.89
N HIS A 465 11.81 5.40 25.55
CA HIS A 465 11.52 6.17 26.76
C HIS A 465 12.51 5.87 27.89
N THR A 466 12.91 4.60 28.06
CA THR A 466 13.89 4.21 29.07
C THR A 466 15.28 4.72 28.72
N ALA A 467 15.70 4.58 27.46
CA ALA A 467 16.99 5.03 26.97
C ALA A 467 17.13 6.57 27.04
N ALA A 468 16.04 7.32 26.83
CA ALA A 468 16.04 8.79 26.99
C ALA A 468 16.31 9.25 28.44
N ALA A 469 16.09 8.38 29.43
CA ALA A 469 16.39 8.67 30.83
C ALA A 469 17.81 8.24 31.25
N GLU A 470 18.55 7.55 30.37
CA GLU A 470 19.91 7.11 30.66
C GLU A 470 20.90 8.28 30.48
N PRO A 471 21.93 8.38 31.34
CA PRO A 471 22.97 9.40 31.20
C PRO A 471 23.87 9.18 29.98
N GLU A 472 24.00 7.93 29.54
CA GLU A 472 24.76 7.54 28.35
C GLU A 472 24.08 6.31 27.71
N VAL A 473 23.75 6.43 26.43
CA VAL A 473 23.26 5.30 25.61
C VAL A 473 24.37 4.89 24.65
N LEU A 474 24.83 3.64 24.74
CA LEU A 474 25.78 3.10 23.77
C LEU A 474 25.04 2.28 22.72
N VAL A 475 25.47 2.41 21.48
CA VAL A 475 24.91 1.67 20.35
C VAL A 475 26.02 0.92 19.64
N THR A 476 25.78 -0.35 19.33
CA THR A 476 26.68 -1.18 18.55
C THR A 476 25.90 -2.01 17.54
N GLY A 477 26.59 -2.69 16.63
CA GLY A 477 25.97 -3.46 15.55
C GLY A 477 26.47 -3.03 14.17
N GLN A 478 26.35 -3.96 13.22
CA GLN A 478 26.74 -3.78 11.82
C GLN A 478 25.69 -3.01 11.02
N TRP A 479 24.43 -3.04 11.48
CA TRP A 479 23.32 -2.41 10.78
C TRP A 479 22.67 -1.31 11.64
N TRP A 480 23.01 -0.05 11.35
CA TRP A 480 22.30 1.14 11.83
C TRP A 480 22.23 2.13 10.67
N GLY A 481 21.05 2.72 10.46
CA GLY A 481 20.78 3.60 9.33
C GLY A 481 20.01 4.86 9.72
N PRO A 482 19.73 5.76 8.76
CA PRO A 482 19.03 7.02 8.99
C PRO A 482 17.71 6.89 9.77
N GLN A 483 16.99 5.79 9.61
CA GLN A 483 15.75 5.50 10.33
C GLN A 483 15.96 5.30 11.83
N PHE A 484 17.06 4.65 12.22
CA PHE A 484 17.41 4.46 13.62
C PHE A 484 17.81 5.79 14.26
N GLU A 485 18.70 6.54 13.60
CA GLU A 485 19.10 7.89 14.03
C GLU A 485 17.87 8.78 14.23
N ARG A 486 16.95 8.75 13.26
CA ARG A 486 15.72 9.53 13.34
C ARG A 486 14.84 9.15 14.53
N HIS A 487 14.72 7.86 14.85
CA HIS A 487 13.98 7.45 16.05
C HIS A 487 14.64 7.95 17.34
N MET A 488 15.98 7.97 17.39
CA MET A 488 16.72 8.52 18.53
C MET A 488 16.53 10.03 18.63
N ASP A 489 16.63 10.75 17.51
CA ASP A 489 16.41 12.20 17.45
C ASP A 489 14.98 12.58 17.86
N GLU A 490 13.96 11.86 17.36
CA GLU A 490 12.55 12.08 17.72
C GLU A 490 12.29 11.79 19.21
N ALA A 491 13.06 10.88 19.81
CA ALA A 491 13.00 10.59 21.24
C ALA A 491 13.92 11.49 22.10
N GLY A 492 14.72 12.37 21.49
CA GLY A 492 15.67 13.23 22.19
C GLY A 492 16.87 12.49 22.80
N ILE A 493 17.24 11.35 22.23
CA ILE A 493 18.30 10.46 22.74
C ILE A 493 19.62 10.77 22.04
N HIS A 494 20.62 11.19 22.80
CA HIS A 494 21.99 11.23 22.33
C HIS A 494 22.69 9.91 22.62
N PHE A 495 23.23 9.28 21.60
CA PHE A 495 23.92 7.99 21.72
C PHE A 495 25.37 8.07 21.22
N ARG A 496 26.21 7.17 21.73
CA ARG A 496 27.59 6.98 21.29
C ARG A 496 27.73 5.62 20.62
N TYR A 497 28.18 5.63 19.36
CA TYR A 497 28.48 4.40 18.64
C TYR A 497 29.79 3.78 19.14
N VAL A 498 29.78 2.47 19.35
CA VAL A 498 30.96 1.68 19.75
C VAL A 498 31.14 0.49 18.80
N THR A 499 32.34 0.39 18.23
CA THR A 499 32.68 -0.62 17.20
C THR A 499 32.86 -2.03 17.78
N GLU A 500 33.31 -2.11 19.03
CA GLU A 500 33.46 -3.36 19.77
C GLU A 500 32.48 -3.38 20.95
N MET A 501 32.05 -4.58 21.34
CA MET A 501 31.20 -4.77 22.51
C MET A 501 31.92 -4.21 23.76
N PRO A 502 31.37 -3.17 24.42
CA PRO A 502 31.98 -2.60 25.60
C PRO A 502 31.83 -3.55 26.79
N ASP A 503 32.61 -3.32 27.86
CA ASP A 503 32.41 -4.03 29.12
C ASP A 503 30.96 -3.85 29.60
N THR A 504 30.22 -4.96 29.64
CA THR A 504 28.79 -4.99 29.98
C THR A 504 28.56 -5.10 31.49
N THR A 505 29.61 -4.97 32.32
CA THR A 505 29.46 -4.99 33.78
C THR A 505 28.53 -3.86 34.23
N GLY A 506 27.34 -4.22 34.73
CA GLY A 506 26.29 -3.26 35.15
C GLY A 506 25.42 -2.71 34.02
N ARG A 507 25.57 -3.22 32.79
CA ARG A 507 24.82 -2.82 31.60
C ARG A 507 24.13 -4.03 30.96
N THR A 508 23.03 -3.77 30.27
CA THR A 508 22.27 -4.78 29.53
C THR A 508 22.22 -4.42 28.06
N VAL A 509 22.41 -5.44 27.22
CA VAL A 509 22.37 -5.33 25.75
C VAL A 509 20.99 -5.76 25.27
N LEU A 510 20.32 -4.91 24.51
CA LEU A 510 19.01 -5.14 23.93
C LEU A 510 19.03 -4.93 22.42
N TYR A 511 18.35 -5.80 21.67
CA TYR A 511 18.09 -5.55 20.25
C TYR A 511 17.06 -4.45 20.09
N TYR A 512 17.35 -3.44 19.28
CA TYR A 512 16.39 -2.38 18.99
C TYR A 512 15.24 -2.89 18.10
N TYR A 513 15.58 -3.56 17.01
CA TYR A 513 14.64 -4.26 16.14
C TYR A 513 14.76 -5.75 16.44
N GLU A 514 13.66 -6.46 16.70
CA GLU A 514 13.68 -7.87 17.13
C GLU A 514 14.72 -8.72 16.38
N GLN A 515 15.73 -9.21 17.11
CA GLN A 515 16.83 -10.06 16.61
C GLN A 515 17.72 -9.45 15.52
N ASN A 516 17.60 -8.15 15.26
CA ASN A 516 18.40 -7.43 14.30
C ASN A 516 19.11 -6.26 14.97
N ASP A 517 20.30 -5.95 14.46
CA ASP A 517 20.99 -4.71 14.78
C ASP A 517 20.07 -3.49 14.52
N PRO A 518 20.32 -2.34 15.18
CA PRO A 518 21.39 -2.13 16.14
C PRO A 518 21.05 -2.63 17.56
N LEU A 519 22.11 -2.90 18.30
CA LEU A 519 22.07 -3.24 19.72
C LEU A 519 22.19 -1.95 20.54
N ILE A 520 21.26 -1.75 21.47
CA ILE A 520 21.30 -0.66 22.45
C ILE A 520 21.78 -1.22 23.78
N ILE A 521 22.71 -0.52 24.39
CA ILE A 521 23.31 -0.87 25.67
C ILE A 521 22.90 0.21 26.67
N ILE A 522 22.10 -0.20 27.66
CA ILE A 522 21.57 0.66 28.74
C ILE A 522 21.98 0.12 30.10
N SER A 523 21.69 0.86 31.18
CA SER A 523 21.96 0.38 32.54
C SER A 523 21.14 -0.89 32.87
N ALA A 524 21.68 -1.72 33.76
CA ALA A 524 20.95 -2.89 34.27
C ALA A 524 19.62 -2.48 34.96
N GLU A 525 19.58 -1.30 35.59
CA GLU A 525 18.36 -0.75 36.19
C GLU A 525 17.31 -0.38 35.12
N GLY A 526 17.73 0.26 34.04
CA GLY A 526 16.87 0.58 32.89
C GLY A 526 16.28 -0.68 32.26
N ALA A 527 17.10 -1.69 32.02
CA ALA A 527 16.63 -2.97 31.51
C ALA A 527 15.64 -3.67 32.47
N ASP A 528 15.90 -3.61 33.78
CA ASP A 528 14.98 -4.13 34.79
C ASP A 528 13.64 -3.37 34.82
N LYS A 529 13.63 -2.06 34.55
CA LYS A 529 12.38 -1.28 34.38
C LYS A 529 11.60 -1.76 33.17
N ILE A 530 12.26 -1.93 32.02
CA ILE A 530 11.63 -2.49 30.81
C ILE A 530 11.02 -3.85 31.13
N ARG A 531 11.78 -4.75 31.76
CA ARG A 531 11.32 -6.09 32.15
C ARG A 531 10.08 -6.04 33.03
N LYS A 532 10.12 -5.27 34.13
CA LYS A 532 8.97 -5.15 35.06
C LYS A 532 7.72 -4.61 34.35
N SER A 533 7.89 -3.64 33.46
CA SER A 533 6.79 -3.12 32.65
C SER A 533 6.21 -4.18 31.71
N LEU A 534 7.03 -5.01 31.06
CA LEU A 534 6.56 -6.10 30.21
C LEU A 534 5.86 -7.21 31.01
N GLU A 535 6.41 -7.60 32.16
CA GLU A 535 5.79 -8.58 33.06
C GLU A 535 4.41 -8.11 33.54
N SER A 536 4.26 -6.81 33.88
CA SER A 536 2.97 -6.23 34.28
C SER A 536 1.92 -6.25 33.17
N LEU A 537 2.36 -6.26 31.91
CA LEU A 537 1.50 -6.34 30.73
C LEU A 537 1.15 -7.79 30.34
N HIS A 538 1.50 -8.79 31.17
CA HIS A 538 1.40 -10.23 30.84
C HIS A 538 2.09 -10.57 29.52
N PHE A 539 3.14 -9.82 29.20
CA PHE A 539 3.86 -9.98 27.97
C PHE A 539 4.92 -11.07 28.16
N ASN A 540 4.69 -12.26 27.57
CA ASN A 540 5.71 -13.30 27.50
C ASN A 540 6.79 -12.88 26.49
N TYR A 541 7.67 -11.96 26.90
CA TYR A 541 8.88 -11.67 26.17
C TYR A 541 9.85 -12.84 26.38
N THR A 542 9.99 -13.71 25.38
CA THR A 542 11.06 -14.70 25.38
C THR A 542 12.38 -13.95 25.34
N ARG A 543 13.23 -14.20 26.33
CA ARG A 543 14.57 -13.62 26.48
C ARG A 543 15.32 -13.63 25.13
N HIS A 544 15.53 -12.46 24.55
CA HIS A 544 16.47 -12.25 23.46
C HIS A 544 17.60 -11.34 23.95
N GLU A 545 18.15 -11.68 25.12
CA GLU A 545 19.44 -11.14 25.55
C GLU A 545 20.51 -11.67 24.59
N TYR A 546 21.39 -10.79 24.13
CA TYR A 546 22.61 -11.21 23.45
C TYR A 546 23.47 -11.98 24.45
N HIS A 547 23.36 -13.30 24.47
CA HIS A 547 24.34 -14.13 25.16
C HIS A 547 25.57 -14.18 24.26
N SER A 548 26.62 -13.45 24.65
CA SER A 548 27.94 -13.69 24.08
C SER A 548 28.27 -15.16 24.34
N ALA A 549 28.24 -15.99 23.30
CA ALA A 549 28.94 -17.26 23.36
C ALA A 549 30.40 -16.90 23.70
N ARG A 550 30.87 -17.37 24.86
CA ARG A 550 32.28 -17.32 25.22
C ARG A 550 33.11 -18.08 24.21
#